data_AF-A0A7Y7QAE5-F1
#
_entry.id   AF-A0A7Y7QAE5-F1
#
_cell.length_a   1.000
_cell.length_b   1.000
_cell.length_c   1.000
_cell.angle_alpha   90.00
_cell.angle_beta   90.00
_cell.angle_gamma   90.00
#
_symmetry.space_group_name_H-M   'P 1'
#
loop_
_entity.id
_entity.type
_entity.pdbx_description
1 polymer ?
#
loop_
_entity_poly.entity_id
_entity_poly.type
_entity_poly.pdbx_seq_one_letter_code
_entity_poly.pdbx_strand_id
1 'polypeptide(L)'
;MNKKETEASINLSKVIGKDLITVGCVPLVLAICILASALGVVLITHQSRQLISQQEQLLIQRDQLDIEWRNQLLEENALAEHSRIERLAEQELKMERPTTTNEVVIK
;
A
#
# COMPACT_ATOMS: atom_id res chain seq x y z
N MET A 1 84.75 29.21 -8.79
CA MET A 1 84.10 28.30 -9.76
C MET A 1 83.26 27.31 -8.95
N ASN A 2 81.97 27.11 -9.12
CA ASN A 2 80.84 27.83 -9.69
C ASN A 2 79.61 27.15 -9.04
N LYS A 3 78.67 27.97 -8.58
CA LYS A 3 77.26 27.66 -8.24
C LYS A 3 76.89 26.34 -7.54
N LYS A 4 76.51 26.51 -6.26
CA LYS A 4 75.33 25.89 -5.64
C LYS A 4 74.12 26.00 -6.56
N GLU A 5 73.63 24.92 -7.15
CA GLU A 5 72.25 24.83 -7.65
C GLU A 5 71.65 23.44 -7.35
N THR A 6 71.08 23.34 -6.14
CA THR A 6 69.73 22.80 -5.89
C THR A 6 69.40 21.37 -6.34
N GLU A 7 70.11 20.37 -5.81
CA GLU A 7 69.54 19.02 -5.73
C GLU A 7 68.80 18.81 -4.40
N ALA A 8 67.52 18.44 -4.55
CA ALA A 8 66.80 17.55 -3.65
C ALA A 8 66.46 18.02 -2.22
N SER A 9 65.70 19.13 -2.09
CA SER A 9 64.74 19.24 -0.96
C SER A 9 63.34 18.80 -1.41
N ILE A 10 63.24 17.62 -2.02
CA ILE A 10 61.93 16.99 -2.24
C ILE A 10 61.46 16.49 -0.88
N ASN A 11 60.44 17.15 -0.35
CA ASN A 11 59.88 16.89 0.97
C ASN A 11 59.18 15.52 1.02
N LEU A 12 59.94 14.42 1.11
CA LEU A 12 59.43 13.04 1.16
C LEU A 12 58.37 12.84 2.24
N SER A 13 58.59 13.36 3.45
CA SER A 13 57.63 13.29 4.55
C SER A 13 56.31 14.01 4.23
N LYS A 14 56.38 15.13 3.50
CA LYS A 14 55.21 15.89 3.06
C LYS A 14 54.48 15.18 1.91
N VAL A 15 55.20 14.47 1.04
CA VAL A 15 54.62 13.66 -0.04
C VAL A 15 53.93 12.43 0.54
N ILE A 16 54.57 11.68 1.44
CA ILE A 16 53.98 10.50 2.10
C ILE A 16 52.76 10.90 2.94
N GLY A 17 52.86 12.00 3.69
CA GLY A 17 51.70 12.53 4.43
C GLY A 17 50.55 12.92 3.50
N LYS A 18 50.85 13.59 2.38
CA LYS A 18 49.83 13.95 1.38
C LYS A 18 49.25 12.72 0.70
N ASP A 19 50.05 11.70 0.39
CA ASP A 19 49.60 10.48 -0.27
C ASP A 19 48.75 9.63 0.68
N LEU A 20 49.13 9.52 1.95
CA LEU A 20 48.34 8.84 2.98
C LEU A 20 46.99 9.54 3.23
N ILE A 21 46.97 10.87 3.23
CA ILE A 21 45.74 11.65 3.37
C ILE A 21 44.89 11.55 2.09
N THR A 22 45.50 11.60 0.90
CA THR A 22 44.78 11.50 -0.39
C THR A 22 44.18 10.11 -0.58
N VAL A 23 44.95 9.06 -0.30
CA VAL A 23 44.51 7.67 -0.39
C VAL A 23 43.54 7.31 0.74
N GLY A 24 43.68 7.89 1.94
CA GLY A 24 42.78 7.67 3.08
C GLY A 24 41.42 8.37 2.97
N CYS A 25 41.33 9.47 2.23
CA CYS A 25 40.06 10.16 1.99
C CYS A 25 39.08 9.32 1.16
N VAL A 26 39.55 8.61 0.13
CA VAL A 26 38.71 7.76 -0.74
C VAL A 26 37.97 6.65 0.03
N PRO A 27 38.61 5.78 0.83
CA PRO A 27 37.94 4.74 1.60
C PRO A 27 37.06 5.34 2.71
N LEU A 28 37.42 6.49 3.27
CA LEU A 28 36.60 7.16 4.28
C LEU A 28 35.28 7.69 3.68
N VAL A 29 35.34 8.29 2.49
CA VAL A 29 34.13 8.70 1.75
C VAL A 29 33.28 7.49 1.38
N LEU A 30 33.90 6.41 0.89
CA LEU A 30 33.20 5.15 0.61
C LEU A 30 32.51 4.57 1.86
N ALA A 31 33.18 4.58 3.01
CA ALA A 31 32.61 4.11 4.27
C ALA A 31 31.39 4.96 4.67
N ILE A 32 31.48 6.28 4.54
CA ILE A 32 30.34 7.19 4.80
C ILE A 32 29.19 6.92 3.82
N CYS A 33 29.47 6.72 2.53
CA CYS A 33 28.45 6.38 1.54
C CYS A 33 27.73 5.07 1.88
N ILE A 34 28.46 4.04 2.34
CA ILE A 34 27.88 2.76 2.76
C ILE A 34 27.00 2.95 4.00
N LEU A 35 27.45 3.72 4.99
CA LEU A 35 26.66 4.02 6.20
C LEU A 35 25.39 4.80 5.84
N ALA A 36 25.49 5.81 4.97
CA ALA A 36 24.35 6.57 4.50
C ALA A 36 23.36 5.68 3.73
N SER A 37 23.85 4.77 2.90
CA SER A 37 23.03 3.79 2.19
C SER A 37 22.30 2.86 3.15
N ALA A 38 23.00 2.32 4.16
CA ALA A 38 22.40 1.45 5.18
C ALA A 38 21.29 2.16 5.95
N LEU A 39 21.52 3.40 6.39
CA LEU A 39 20.50 4.23 7.05
C LEU A 39 19.33 4.53 6.11
N GLY A 40 19.61 4.84 4.84
CA GLY A 40 18.59 5.08 3.81
C GLY A 40 17.67 3.88 3.62
N VAL A 41 18.21 2.67 3.52
CA VAL A 41 17.41 1.43 3.40
C VAL A 41 16.49 1.23 4.60
N VAL A 42 16.98 1.48 5.81
CA VAL A 42 16.18 1.37 7.05
C VAL A 42 15.04 2.39 7.06
N LEU A 43 15.33 3.65 6.69
CA LEU A 43 14.32 4.70 6.60
C LEU A 43 13.25 4.39 5.56
N ILE A 44 13.64 3.97 4.36
CA ILE A 44 12.72 3.56 3.30
C ILE A 44 11.83 2.41 3.76
N THR A 45 12.40 1.42 4.46
CA THR A 45 11.64 0.28 4.99
C THR A 45 10.62 0.74 6.04
N HIS A 46 11.00 1.66 6.93
CA HIS A 46 10.09 2.19 7.94
C HIS A 46 8.95 3.00 7.32
N GLN A 47 9.27 3.89 6.38
CA GLN A 47 8.28 4.67 5.64
C GLN A 47 7.35 3.77 4.81
N SER A 48 7.91 2.76 4.15
CA SER A 48 7.14 1.78 3.38
C SER A 48 6.12 1.07 4.26
N ARG A 49 6.48 0.63 5.48
CA ARG A 49 5.52 0.03 6.41
C ARG A 49 4.38 0.98 6.79
N GLN A 50 4.67 2.26 7.02
CA GLN A 50 3.64 3.25 7.37
C GLN A 50 2.68 3.51 6.19
N LEU A 51 3.24 3.70 4.99
CA LEU A 51 2.46 3.93 3.75
C LEU A 51 1.58 2.72 3.39
N ILE A 52 2.12 1.51 3.54
CA ILE A 52 1.37 0.26 3.32
C ILE A 52 0.20 0.15 4.31
N SER A 53 0.42 0.47 5.59
CA SER A 53 -0.63 0.40 6.60
C SER A 53 -1.81 1.34 6.30
N GLN A 54 -1.54 2.56 5.82
CA GLN A 54 -2.61 3.49 5.42
C GLN A 54 -3.40 2.99 4.20
N GLN A 55 -2.69 2.43 3.21
CA GLN A 55 -3.35 1.84 2.05
C GLN A 55 -4.23 0.65 2.46
N GLU A 56 -3.74 -0.21 3.34
CA GLU A 56 -4.46 -1.36 3.86
C GLU A 56 -5.74 -0.96 4.60
N GLN A 57 -5.68 0.12 5.40
CA GLN A 57 -6.88 0.66 6.07
C GLN A 57 -7.96 1.11 5.09
N LEU A 58 -7.59 1.81 4.00
CA LEU A 58 -8.54 2.25 2.98
C LEU A 58 -9.15 1.07 2.23
N LEU A 59 -8.36 0.03 1.95
CA LEU A 59 -8.85 -1.20 1.33
C LEU A 59 -9.87 -1.92 2.22
N ILE A 60 -9.60 -2.02 3.52
CA ILE A 60 -10.53 -2.60 4.49
C ILE A 60 -11.86 -1.83 4.52
N GLN A 61 -11.82 -0.50 4.53
CA GLN A 61 -13.03 0.32 4.51
C GLN A 61 -13.84 0.11 3.24
N ARG A 62 -13.19 0.04 2.09
CA ARG A 62 -13.85 -0.25 0.81
C ARG A 62 -14.52 -1.62 0.83
N ASP A 63 -13.82 -2.64 1.29
CA ASP A 63 -14.36 -4.01 1.34
C ASP A 63 -15.57 -4.10 2.28
N GLN A 64 -15.55 -3.36 3.40
CA GLN A 64 -16.69 -3.27 4.31
C GLN A 64 -17.92 -2.65 3.62
N LEU A 65 -17.74 -1.55 2.88
CA LEU A 65 -18.82 -0.92 2.12
C LEU A 65 -19.35 -1.83 1.01
N ASP A 66 -18.48 -2.58 0.33
CA ASP A 66 -18.89 -3.54 -0.69
C ASP A 66 -19.76 -4.67 -0.10
N ILE A 67 -19.45 -5.12 1.12
CA ILE A 67 -20.27 -6.10 1.84
C ILE A 67 -21.63 -5.51 2.18
N GLU A 68 -21.68 -4.29 2.73
CA GLU A 68 -22.93 -3.60 3.07
C GLU A 68 -23.80 -3.37 1.85
N TRP A 69 -23.21 -2.92 0.74
CA TRP A 69 -23.90 -2.74 -0.54
C TRP A 69 -24.51 -4.05 -1.04
N ARG A 70 -23.74 -5.15 -1.00
CA ARG A 70 -24.25 -6.47 -1.39
C ARG A 70 -25.40 -6.92 -0.53
N ASN A 71 -25.34 -6.67 0.78
CA ASN A 71 -26.43 -7.01 1.68
C ASN A 71 -27.71 -6.22 1.35
N GLN A 72 -27.59 -4.89 1.16
CA GLN A 72 -28.72 -4.05 0.76
C GLN A 72 -29.32 -4.49 -0.57
N LEU A 73 -28.48 -4.83 -1.55
CA LEU A 73 -28.94 -5.32 -2.84
C LEU A 73 -29.71 -6.64 -2.70
N LEU A 74 -29.27 -7.55 -1.82
CA LEU A 74 -29.99 -8.79 -1.54
C LEU A 74 -31.34 -8.52 -0.88
N GLU A 75 -31.41 -7.56 0.06
CA GLU A 75 -32.65 -7.13 0.70
C GLU A 75 -33.64 -6.56 -0.32
N GLU A 76 -33.19 -5.67 -1.22
CA GLU A 76 -34.05 -5.11 -2.27
C GLU A 76 -34.54 -6.17 -3.26
N ASN A 77 -33.66 -7.09 -3.69
CA ASN A 77 -34.08 -8.17 -4.59
C ASN A 77 -35.09 -9.12 -3.93
N ALA A 78 -34.94 -9.43 -2.64
CA ALA A 78 -35.90 -10.23 -1.89
C ALA A 78 -37.28 -9.53 -1.77
N LEU A 79 -37.28 -8.22 -1.51
CA LEU A 79 -38.50 -7.40 -1.47
C LEU A 79 -39.15 -7.27 -2.86
N ALA A 80 -38.35 -7.12 -3.91
CA ALA A 80 -38.82 -6.99 -5.28
C ALA A 80 -39.42 -8.29 -5.82
N GLU A 81 -38.82 -9.45 -5.55
CA GLU A 81 -39.37 -10.76 -5.93
C GLU A 81 -40.76 -10.97 -5.32
N HIS A 82 -40.94 -10.73 -4.02
CA HIS A 82 -42.23 -10.95 -3.36
C HIS A 82 -43.27 -9.89 -3.75
N SER A 83 -42.91 -8.60 -3.74
CA SER A 83 -43.83 -7.51 -4.09
C SER A 83 -44.28 -7.54 -5.55
N ARG A 84 -43.39 -7.92 -6.47
CA ARG A 84 -43.70 -7.97 -7.91
C ARG A 84 -44.57 -9.17 -8.26
N ILE A 85 -44.32 -10.34 -7.66
CA ILE A 85 -45.13 -11.54 -7.90
C ILE A 85 -46.54 -11.37 -7.33
N GLU A 86 -46.67 -10.84 -6.11
CA GLU A 86 -47.97 -10.61 -5.48
C GLU A 86 -48.82 -9.61 -6.29
N ARG A 87 -48.23 -8.48 -6.70
CA ARG A 87 -48.93 -7.50 -7.54
C ARG A 87 -49.30 -8.04 -8.92
N LEU A 88 -48.45 -8.84 -9.54
CA LEU A 88 -48.75 -9.46 -10.82
C LEU A 88 -49.88 -10.50 -10.69
N ALA A 89 -49.91 -11.26 -9.60
CA ALA A 89 -50.98 -12.23 -9.32
C ALA A 89 -52.33 -11.56 -9.00
N GLU A 90 -52.33 -10.44 -8.29
CA GLU A 90 -53.56 -9.68 -8.03
C GLU A 90 -54.07 -8.97 -9.28
N GLN A 91 -53.20 -8.30 -10.05
CA GLN A 91 -53.62 -7.43 -11.16
C GLN A 91 -53.91 -8.18 -12.46
N GLU A 92 -53.04 -9.11 -12.88
CA GLU A 92 -53.22 -9.84 -14.15
C GLU A 92 -54.09 -11.09 -13.99
N LEU A 93 -54.00 -11.76 -12.84
CA LEU A 93 -54.72 -13.01 -12.57
C LEU A 93 -56.00 -12.81 -11.72
N LYS A 94 -56.28 -11.58 -11.25
CA LYS A 94 -57.43 -11.26 -10.37
C LYS A 94 -57.55 -12.21 -9.17
N MET A 95 -56.41 -12.67 -8.64
CA MET A 95 -56.44 -13.54 -7.47
C MET A 95 -56.84 -12.71 -6.25
N GLU A 96 -58.01 -13.03 -5.70
CA GLU A 96 -58.48 -12.49 -4.43
C GLU A 96 -58.12 -13.48 -3.32
N ARG A 97 -57.60 -12.97 -2.19
CA ARG A 97 -57.17 -13.82 -1.07
C ARG A 97 -58.39 -14.60 -0.55
N PRO A 98 -58.42 -15.94 -0.63
CA PRO A 98 -59.58 -16.71 -0.23
C PRO A 98 -59.84 -16.51 1.26
N THR A 99 -61.03 -16.03 1.60
CA THR A 99 -61.51 -15.95 2.99
C THR A 99 -61.95 -17.33 3.45
N THR A 100 -61.93 -17.57 4.77
CA THR A 100 -62.16 -18.85 5.47
C THR A 100 -63.41 -19.63 5.02
N THR A 101 -64.34 -18.98 4.31
CA THR A 101 -65.56 -19.58 3.75
C THR A 101 -65.34 -20.38 2.47
N ASN A 102 -64.24 -20.16 1.73
CA ASN A 102 -63.98 -20.79 0.41
C ASN A 102 -62.82 -21.79 0.40
N GLU A 103 -62.32 -22.17 1.57
CA GLU A 103 -61.20 -23.11 1.69
C GLU A 103 -61.71 -24.57 1.65
N VAL A 104 -61.42 -25.30 0.58
CA VAL A 104 -61.69 -26.74 0.50
C VAL A 104 -60.38 -27.48 0.71
N VAL A 105 -60.21 -28.05 1.90
CA VAL A 105 -59.07 -28.92 2.23
C VAL A 105 -59.30 -30.27 1.57
N ILE A 106 -58.47 -30.59 0.58
CA ILE A 106 -58.46 -31.90 -0.07
C ILE A 106 -57.44 -32.76 0.68
N LYS A 107 -57.87 -33.95 1.10
CA LYS A 107 -57.13 -34.89 1.97
C LYS A 107 -56.21 -35.80 1.20
#